data_AF-A0A522WQF9-F1
#
_entry.id   AF-A0A522WQF9-F1
#
_cell.length_a   1.000
_cell.length_b   1.000
_cell.length_c   1.000
_cell.angle_alpha   90.00
_cell.angle_beta   90.00
_cell.angle_gamma   90.00
#
_symmetry.space_group_name_H-M   'P 1'
#
loop_
_entity.id
_entity.type
_entity.pdbx_description
1 polymer ?
#
loop_
_entity_poly.entity_id
_entity_poly.type
_entity_poly.pdbx_seq_one_letter_code
_entity_poly.pdbx_strand_id
1 'polypeptide(L)'
;MNKENNVKAVLFEYVKNPKTWFFWYHNPKRLEKLHDTDEDHKKYNCQKDYKKDREGFTKNDWRFEPKTVGTVDDYNVEIQKDLSDFFNAVLDEMRIKKANAFAEYALYISDNEDLAYFRDTVTKREIIADIDYNKQRDHAVHTLYNYILGWYIFEYSDKLQQAFRNYFENSNIDLNPSPEHLEFYRNYEKFCTIDTVEFERSIDFVNEFADVWHIASLLHDIGYILEGTLSSASSEVENARIINGSKIIHDYFNHWFWKIFEVDFRVAKNIAKTLGVVVPNFKNAESLSSLGDHLCDIGSCENIRRKLETQNEAFNDPAYQLMEAYGLNREAISIWKKYYQVYGNEKMQDILHVVEKVYRNNMWVGADHGKRNLDHGVCSGLIILQALTFFREIYWGFDKLEWDDFNEKQKKLERIDDEAKLIFCNFVSETMFKNIQDKVTHIPKRIRIIRGKFRSESWFKKVLWATASTAIHAIIQNDEYREECKKHIDKAKDEYKNQTYLRIGLDDPLAFLGILADVLQEWDRYTVTKQRGESAFSGAEPLQSIDVTLDRIYSDSTQSESVFSGTELLLQSTEIEVERIYSNRILLGYPKDGKDWTDELTKKLDKCLEDWGEIVEFLPR
;
A
#
# COMPACT_ATOMS: atom_id res chain seq x y z
N MET A 1 35.22 2.77 -10.23
CA MET A 1 33.86 2.24 -10.02
C MET A 1 33.14 2.29 -11.35
N ASN A 2 32.84 1.13 -11.95
CA ASN A 2 32.00 1.07 -13.16
C ASN A 2 30.65 1.68 -12.83
N LYS A 3 30.17 2.60 -13.68
CA LYS A 3 28.85 3.24 -13.57
C LYS A 3 27.69 2.25 -13.72
N GLU A 4 27.97 1.01 -14.11
CA GLU A 4 26.98 0.03 -14.58
C GLU A 4 26.21 -0.68 -13.46
N ASN A 5 26.65 -0.62 -12.19
CA ASN A 5 26.04 -1.42 -11.11
C ASN A 5 25.32 -0.62 -10.01
N ASN A 6 24.71 0.53 -10.33
CA ASN A 6 23.91 1.27 -9.36
C ASN A 6 22.42 0.93 -9.51
N VAL A 7 21.77 0.41 -8.45
CA VAL A 7 20.32 0.11 -8.41
C VAL A 7 19.50 1.31 -8.89
N LYS A 8 19.86 2.53 -8.50
CA LYS A 8 19.20 3.76 -8.96
C LYS A 8 19.26 3.92 -10.48
N ALA A 9 20.38 3.57 -11.12
CA ALA A 9 20.51 3.65 -12.57
C ALA A 9 19.66 2.57 -13.25
N VAL A 10 19.65 1.34 -12.72
CA VAL A 10 18.80 0.24 -13.21
C VAL A 10 17.33 0.64 -13.15
N LEU A 11 16.86 1.13 -12.01
CA LEU A 11 15.47 1.58 -11.84
C LEU A 11 15.14 2.77 -12.74
N PHE A 12 16.10 3.69 -12.97
CA PHE A 12 15.88 4.81 -13.89
C PHE A 12 15.76 4.35 -15.35
N GLU A 13 16.57 3.39 -15.79
CA GLU A 13 16.42 2.80 -17.13
C GLU A 13 15.10 2.02 -17.25
N TYR A 14 14.71 1.29 -16.21
CA TYR A 14 13.44 0.56 -16.16
C TYR A 14 12.23 1.47 -16.37
N VAL A 15 12.12 2.58 -15.63
CA VAL A 15 10.96 3.48 -15.72
C VAL A 15 10.87 4.25 -17.04
N LYS A 16 11.98 4.34 -17.78
CA LYS A 16 12.05 4.94 -19.12
C LYS A 16 11.76 3.96 -20.24
N ASN A 17 11.83 2.66 -19.99
CA ASN A 17 11.77 1.66 -21.04
C ASN A 17 10.31 1.48 -21.50
N PRO A 18 9.97 1.81 -22.77
CA PRO A 18 8.60 1.71 -23.27
C PRO A 18 8.09 0.28 -23.46
N LYS A 19 8.93 -0.72 -23.17
CA LYS A 19 8.58 -2.14 -23.16
C LYS A 19 8.12 -2.63 -21.78
N THR A 20 8.17 -1.79 -20.75
CA THR A 20 7.81 -2.21 -19.39
C THR A 20 6.35 -1.94 -19.10
N TRP A 21 5.79 -2.78 -18.23
CA TRP A 21 4.45 -2.60 -17.70
C TRP A 21 4.34 -1.35 -16.84
N PHE A 22 5.42 -0.99 -16.12
CA PHE A 22 5.49 0.29 -15.42
C PHE A 22 5.29 1.46 -16.37
N PHE A 23 6.01 1.51 -17.49
CA PHE A 23 5.89 2.61 -18.43
C PHE A 23 4.50 2.66 -19.05
N TRP A 24 3.96 1.52 -19.49
CA TRP A 24 2.61 1.46 -20.04
C TRP A 24 1.56 1.97 -19.02
N TYR A 25 1.67 1.55 -17.77
CA TYR A 25 0.73 1.89 -16.71
C TYR A 25 0.76 3.40 -16.37
N HIS A 26 1.94 4.00 -16.39
CA HIS A 26 2.16 5.41 -16.02
C HIS A 26 2.32 6.35 -17.22
N ASN A 27 1.93 5.93 -18.43
CA ASN A 27 2.11 6.76 -19.62
C ASN A 27 1.14 7.96 -19.62
N PRO A 28 1.62 9.23 -19.59
CA PRO A 28 0.74 10.39 -19.57
C PRO A 28 -0.12 10.55 -20.83
N LYS A 29 0.39 10.19 -22.01
CA LYS A 29 -0.37 10.27 -23.28
C LYS A 29 -1.58 9.34 -23.28
N ARG A 30 -1.46 8.19 -22.61
CA ARG A 30 -2.57 7.25 -22.44
C ARG A 30 -3.71 7.96 -21.72
N LEU A 31 -3.40 8.63 -20.62
CA LEU A 31 -4.38 9.32 -19.78
C LEU A 31 -4.97 10.57 -20.44
N GLU A 32 -4.16 11.34 -21.17
CA GLU A 32 -4.67 12.52 -21.91
C GLU A 32 -5.74 12.12 -22.92
N LYS A 33 -5.50 11.07 -23.71
CA LYS A 33 -6.50 10.60 -24.69
C LYS A 33 -7.73 9.99 -24.04
N LEU A 34 -7.59 9.42 -22.85
CA LEU A 34 -8.71 8.90 -22.08
C LEU A 34 -9.70 10.00 -21.69
N HIS A 35 -9.18 11.15 -21.27
CA HIS A 35 -9.99 12.34 -20.97
C HIS A 35 -10.73 12.87 -22.21
N ASP A 36 -10.07 12.92 -23.37
CA ASP A 36 -10.68 13.44 -24.61
C ASP A 36 -11.81 12.56 -25.16
N THR A 37 -11.79 11.26 -24.87
CA THR A 37 -12.80 10.30 -25.35
C THR A 37 -14.05 10.23 -24.49
N ASP A 38 -14.05 10.81 -23.29
CA ASP A 38 -15.21 10.80 -22.41
C ASP A 38 -16.35 11.67 -22.96
N GLU A 39 -17.45 11.05 -23.38
CA GLU A 39 -18.64 11.75 -23.87
C GLU A 39 -19.30 12.62 -22.80
N ASP A 40 -19.20 12.22 -21.53
CA ASP A 40 -19.63 13.07 -20.41
C ASP A 40 -18.73 14.32 -20.39
N HIS A 41 -17.41 14.19 -20.58
CA HIS A 41 -16.52 15.35 -20.69
C HIS A 41 -16.93 16.28 -21.83
N LYS A 42 -17.35 15.75 -22.99
CA LYS A 42 -17.88 16.55 -24.11
C LYS A 42 -19.22 17.22 -23.79
N LYS A 43 -20.10 16.55 -23.05
CA LYS A 43 -21.43 17.05 -22.63
C LYS A 43 -21.32 18.18 -21.60
N TYR A 44 -20.30 18.15 -20.73
CA TYR A 44 -20.06 19.23 -19.76
C TYR A 44 -19.16 20.35 -20.31
N ASN A 45 -18.29 20.09 -21.30
CA ASN A 45 -17.46 21.14 -21.94
C ASN A 45 -18.21 22.04 -22.93
N CYS A 46 -19.39 21.64 -23.43
CA CYS A 46 -20.15 22.44 -24.39
C CYS A 46 -20.98 23.57 -23.74
N GLN A 47 -21.06 23.62 -22.40
CA GLN A 47 -21.59 24.78 -21.68
C GLN A 47 -20.50 25.85 -21.55
N LYS A 48 -20.65 26.97 -22.28
CA LYS A 48 -19.71 28.10 -22.26
C LYS A 48 -19.44 28.67 -20.85
N ASP A 49 -20.35 28.47 -19.90
CA ASP A 49 -20.19 28.90 -18.51
C ASP A 49 -19.34 27.92 -17.67
N TYR A 50 -19.26 26.64 -18.07
CA TYR A 50 -18.39 25.65 -17.43
C TYR A 50 -16.89 25.95 -17.67
N LYS A 51 -16.56 26.64 -18.78
CA LYS A 51 -15.22 27.19 -19.02
C LYS A 51 -14.86 28.38 -18.12
N LYS A 52 -15.87 29.13 -17.64
CA LYS A 52 -15.67 30.30 -16.76
C LYS A 52 -15.60 29.92 -15.29
N ASP A 53 -16.36 28.92 -14.85
CA ASP A 53 -16.11 28.31 -13.53
C ASP A 53 -14.78 27.57 -13.51
N ARG A 54 -14.31 27.11 -14.69
CA ARG A 54 -12.91 26.76 -14.87
C ARG A 54 -11.93 27.92 -14.65
N GLU A 55 -12.22 29.20 -14.86
CA GLU A 55 -11.25 30.27 -14.57
C GLU A 55 -10.92 30.41 -13.06
N GLY A 56 -11.78 29.87 -12.17
CA GLY A 56 -11.48 29.66 -10.75
C GLY A 56 -10.77 28.33 -10.47
N PHE A 57 -11.17 27.25 -11.17
CA PHE A 57 -10.56 25.91 -11.08
C PHE A 57 -9.21 25.76 -11.81
N THR A 58 -8.87 26.66 -12.74
CA THR A 58 -7.62 26.66 -13.53
C THR A 58 -6.59 27.61 -12.96
N LYS A 59 -6.95 28.45 -11.98
CA LYS A 59 -6.00 29.35 -11.30
C LYS A 59 -5.39 28.74 -10.04
N ASN A 60 -6.06 27.76 -9.45
CA ASN A 60 -5.38 26.75 -8.65
C ASN A 60 -5.00 25.63 -9.62
N ASP A 61 -3.82 25.76 -10.21
CA ASP A 61 -3.14 24.74 -10.98
C ASP A 61 -3.51 23.33 -10.48
N TRP A 62 -4.20 22.55 -11.30
CA TRP A 62 -4.02 21.12 -11.22
C TRP A 62 -2.52 20.90 -11.45
N ARG A 63 -1.79 20.39 -10.44
CA ARG A 63 -0.34 20.14 -10.50
C ARG A 63 0.09 19.18 -11.61
N PHE A 64 -0.87 18.59 -12.32
CA PHE A 64 -0.70 17.54 -13.32
C PHE A 64 -1.21 17.96 -14.71
N GLU A 65 -0.91 19.17 -15.18
CA GLU A 65 -0.96 19.35 -16.63
C GLU A 65 0.01 18.32 -17.25
N PRO A 66 -0.47 17.40 -18.13
CA PRO A 66 0.39 16.46 -18.84
C PRO A 66 1.46 17.16 -19.68
N LYS A 67 1.40 18.50 -19.79
CA LYS A 67 2.31 19.34 -20.59
C LYS A 67 3.76 19.30 -20.13
N THR A 68 4.07 18.81 -18.93
CA THR A 68 5.46 18.66 -18.51
C THR A 68 5.90 17.22 -18.64
N VAL A 69 6.17 16.86 -19.89
CA VAL A 69 6.80 15.61 -20.23
C VAL A 69 8.32 15.80 -20.18
N GLY A 70 9.02 14.88 -19.52
CA GLY A 70 10.46 14.76 -19.73
C GLY A 70 10.73 14.02 -21.04
N THR A 71 11.43 14.66 -21.97
CA THR A 71 12.01 13.97 -23.14
C THR A 71 13.37 13.42 -22.73
N VAL A 72 13.58 12.11 -22.92
CA VAL A 72 14.91 11.51 -22.79
C VAL A 72 15.44 11.23 -24.20
N ASP A 73 16.63 11.76 -24.49
CA ASP A 73 17.26 11.66 -25.81
C ASP A 73 17.46 10.19 -26.24
N ASP A 74 17.45 9.97 -27.56
CA ASP A 74 17.51 8.73 -28.34
C ASP A 74 16.18 8.00 -28.64
N TYR A 75 15.09 8.18 -27.88
CA TYR A 75 13.82 7.46 -28.15
C TYR A 75 12.54 8.31 -28.20
N ASN A 76 12.59 9.64 -27.98
CA ASN A 76 11.38 10.49 -27.84
C ASN A 76 10.35 9.91 -26.84
N VAL A 77 10.84 9.19 -25.81
CA VAL A 77 9.97 8.57 -24.82
C VAL A 77 9.59 9.61 -23.79
N GLU A 78 8.29 9.70 -23.54
CA GLU A 78 7.66 10.67 -22.68
C GLU A 78 7.43 10.07 -21.30
N ILE A 79 8.29 10.43 -20.34
CA ILE A 79 8.09 10.06 -18.93
C ILE A 79 7.47 11.22 -18.15
N GLN A 80 6.80 10.88 -17.06
CA GLN A 80 6.31 11.87 -16.11
C GLN A 80 7.51 12.66 -15.55
N LYS A 81 7.47 13.99 -15.65
CA LYS A 81 8.61 14.86 -15.33
C LYS A 81 9.08 14.75 -13.89
N ASP A 82 8.19 14.59 -12.92
CA ASP A 82 8.59 14.46 -11.51
C ASP A 82 9.39 13.18 -11.26
N LEU A 83 9.15 12.10 -12.00
CA LEU A 83 9.99 10.90 -11.94
C LEU A 83 11.41 11.18 -12.47
N SER A 84 11.53 11.87 -13.60
CA SER A 84 12.82 12.33 -14.12
C SER A 84 13.55 13.25 -13.13
N ASP A 85 12.83 14.25 -12.62
CA ASP A 85 13.36 15.20 -11.65
C ASP A 85 13.77 14.50 -10.35
N PHE A 86 13.02 13.48 -9.91
CA PHE A 86 13.33 12.68 -8.72
C PHE A 86 14.68 11.97 -8.84
N PHE A 87 14.91 11.27 -9.96
CA PHE A 87 16.18 10.59 -10.21
C PHE A 87 17.34 11.57 -10.37
N ASN A 88 17.09 12.75 -10.96
CA ASN A 88 18.09 13.80 -11.16
C ASN A 88 18.26 14.74 -9.95
N ALA A 89 17.43 14.65 -8.91
CA ALA A 89 17.48 15.54 -7.76
C ALA A 89 18.76 15.32 -6.93
N VAL A 90 19.51 16.41 -6.75
CA VAL A 90 20.72 16.47 -5.94
C VAL A 90 20.42 16.81 -4.47
N LEU A 91 19.38 17.62 -4.22
CA LEU A 91 18.97 18.01 -2.87
C LEU A 91 17.89 17.07 -2.34
N ASP A 92 18.01 16.64 -1.08
CA ASP A 92 17.04 15.73 -0.43
C ASP A 92 15.64 16.33 -0.39
N GLU A 93 15.51 17.63 -0.08
CA GLU A 93 14.22 18.32 -0.12
C GLU A 93 13.56 18.27 -1.50
N MET A 94 14.35 18.42 -2.58
CA MET A 94 13.80 18.23 -3.93
C MET A 94 13.40 16.80 -4.19
N ARG A 95 14.22 15.83 -3.78
CA ARG A 95 13.90 14.42 -3.95
C ARG A 95 12.59 14.06 -3.24
N ILE A 96 12.39 14.52 -2.01
CA ILE A 96 11.17 14.35 -1.22
C ILE A 96 9.97 14.96 -1.96
N LYS A 97 10.06 16.23 -2.39
CA LYS A 97 8.96 16.90 -3.10
C LYS A 97 8.61 16.21 -4.42
N LYS A 98 9.61 15.74 -5.16
CA LYS A 98 9.41 15.04 -6.44
C LYS A 98 8.88 13.64 -6.24
N ALA A 99 9.29 12.95 -5.18
CA ALA A 99 8.74 11.67 -4.81
C ALA A 99 7.26 11.78 -4.44
N ASN A 100 6.89 12.80 -3.67
CA ASN A 100 5.50 13.06 -3.34
C ASN A 100 4.66 13.44 -4.56
N ALA A 101 5.17 14.31 -5.43
CA ALA A 101 4.47 14.70 -6.66
C ALA A 101 4.18 13.51 -7.59
N PHE A 102 5.15 12.61 -7.79
CA PHE A 102 4.90 11.40 -8.57
C PHE A 102 3.91 10.45 -7.88
N ALA A 103 3.98 10.31 -6.55
CA ALA A 103 3.05 9.47 -5.83
C ALA A 103 1.61 10.00 -5.86
N GLU A 104 1.40 11.32 -5.77
CA GLU A 104 0.10 11.96 -6.01
C GLU A 104 -0.45 11.54 -7.39
N TYR A 105 0.39 11.53 -8.43
CA TYR A 105 0.02 11.06 -9.76
C TYR A 105 -0.32 9.56 -9.80
N ALA A 106 0.50 8.71 -9.17
CA ALA A 106 0.26 7.26 -9.11
C ALA A 106 -1.05 6.93 -8.35
N LEU A 107 -1.32 7.66 -7.27
CA LEU A 107 -2.57 7.55 -6.52
C LEU A 107 -3.76 8.01 -7.36
N TYR A 108 -3.62 9.11 -8.11
CA TYR A 108 -4.65 9.58 -9.04
C TYR A 108 -5.05 8.54 -10.08
N ILE A 109 -4.09 7.93 -10.78
CA ILE A 109 -4.40 6.92 -11.81
C ILE A 109 -4.97 5.63 -11.21
N SER A 110 -4.76 5.42 -9.91
CA SER A 110 -5.31 4.30 -9.15
C SER A 110 -6.67 4.57 -8.51
N ASP A 111 -7.15 5.82 -8.59
CA ASP A 111 -8.38 6.30 -7.93
C ASP A 111 -8.32 6.35 -6.40
N ASN A 112 -7.16 6.73 -5.88
CA ASN A 112 -6.90 6.93 -4.47
C ASN A 112 -6.27 8.32 -4.23
N GLU A 113 -6.64 9.30 -5.07
CA GLU A 113 -6.10 10.67 -5.03
C GLU A 113 -6.38 11.39 -3.70
N ASP A 114 -7.47 11.04 -3.04
CA ASP A 114 -7.84 11.57 -1.73
C ASP A 114 -6.83 11.16 -0.65
N LEU A 115 -6.28 9.95 -0.73
CA LEU A 115 -5.26 9.44 0.19
C LEU A 115 -3.92 10.18 0.08
N ALA A 116 -3.69 10.95 -0.99
CA ALA A 116 -2.53 11.81 -1.11
C ALA A 116 -2.46 12.84 0.02
N TYR A 117 -3.59 13.19 0.65
CA TYR A 117 -3.64 14.05 1.84
C TYR A 117 -2.74 13.56 2.98
N PHE A 118 -2.78 12.25 3.26
CA PHE A 118 -2.00 11.67 4.32
C PHE A 118 -0.51 11.68 3.97
N ARG A 119 -0.19 11.30 2.72
CA ARG A 119 1.18 11.32 2.22
C ARG A 119 1.79 12.74 2.20
N ASP A 120 1.02 13.73 1.77
CA ASP A 120 1.38 15.15 1.83
C ASP A 120 1.73 15.60 3.25
N THR A 121 1.00 15.08 4.23
CA THR A 121 1.24 15.39 5.65
C THR A 121 2.57 14.80 6.10
N VAL A 122 2.86 13.53 5.79
CA VAL A 122 4.16 12.91 6.10
C VAL A 122 5.29 13.68 5.41
N THR A 123 5.16 13.96 4.11
CA THR A 123 6.13 14.73 3.32
C THR A 123 6.41 16.12 3.93
N LYS A 124 5.37 16.83 4.41
CA LYS A 124 5.55 18.12 5.09
C LYS A 124 6.35 17.96 6.38
N ARG A 125 6.08 16.92 7.17
CA ARG A 125 6.81 16.62 8.41
C ARG A 125 8.27 16.26 8.12
N GLU A 126 8.56 15.54 7.04
CA GLU A 126 9.93 15.25 6.60
C GLU A 126 10.71 16.52 6.26
N ILE A 127 10.12 17.40 5.45
CA ILE A 127 10.77 18.64 4.98
C ILE A 127 11.14 19.56 6.15
N ILE A 128 10.28 19.63 7.18
CA ILE A 128 10.55 20.43 8.38
C ILE A 128 11.35 19.67 9.45
N ALA A 129 11.76 18.43 9.17
CA ALA A 129 12.44 17.53 10.08
C ALA A 129 11.69 17.29 11.42
N ASP A 130 10.36 17.18 11.36
CA ASP A 130 9.49 16.86 12.52
C ASP A 130 9.17 15.35 12.63
N ILE A 131 9.87 14.52 11.86
CA ILE A 131 9.94 13.07 12.05
C ILE A 131 11.27 12.77 12.76
N ASP A 132 11.17 12.25 13.98
CA ASP A 132 12.34 12.03 14.85
C ASP A 132 12.94 10.62 14.72
N TYR A 133 12.67 9.98 13.60
CA TYR A 133 13.27 8.71 13.29
C TYR A 133 14.66 8.96 12.71
N ASN A 134 15.69 8.87 13.54
CA ASN A 134 17.07 9.18 13.13
C ASN A 134 17.59 8.29 11.98
N LYS A 135 16.96 7.13 11.75
CA LYS A 135 17.34 6.20 10.69
C LYS A 135 16.73 6.55 9.33
N GLN A 136 15.56 7.19 9.29
CA GLN A 136 14.89 7.52 8.03
C GLN A 136 14.18 8.87 8.17
N ARG A 137 14.57 9.82 7.32
CA ARG A 137 13.93 11.15 7.19
C ARG A 137 13.33 11.36 5.80
N ASP A 138 13.34 10.33 4.98
CA ASP A 138 13.04 10.34 3.56
C ASP A 138 12.00 9.26 3.19
N HIS A 139 10.98 9.04 4.03
CA HIS A 139 9.89 8.09 3.78
C HIS A 139 9.20 8.31 2.44
N ALA A 140 8.97 9.56 2.02
CA ALA A 140 8.42 9.84 0.70
C ALA A 140 9.32 9.29 -0.43
N VAL A 141 10.64 9.40 -0.29
CA VAL A 141 11.62 8.86 -1.23
C VAL A 141 11.64 7.33 -1.16
N HIS A 142 11.67 6.79 0.06
CA HIS A 142 11.68 5.37 0.37
C HIS A 142 10.50 4.62 -0.26
N THR A 143 9.29 5.07 0.05
CA THR A 143 8.04 4.51 -0.48
C THR A 143 7.96 4.61 -2.01
N LEU A 144 8.50 5.67 -2.64
CA LEU A 144 8.56 5.75 -4.10
C LEU A 144 9.55 4.74 -4.69
N TYR A 145 10.74 4.60 -4.11
CA TYR A 145 11.64 3.52 -4.50
C TYR A 145 11.00 2.16 -4.30
N ASN A 146 10.16 1.98 -3.26
CA ASN A 146 9.55 0.70 -2.93
C ASN A 146 8.58 0.37 -4.05
N TYR A 147 7.72 1.35 -4.38
CA TYR A 147 6.80 1.26 -5.49
C TYR A 147 7.50 0.87 -6.81
N ILE A 148 8.57 1.56 -7.20
CA ILE A 148 9.28 1.27 -8.46
C ILE A 148 9.97 -0.09 -8.42
N LEU A 149 10.60 -0.44 -7.31
CA LEU A 149 11.29 -1.72 -7.12
C LEU A 149 10.32 -2.90 -7.14
N GLY A 150 9.16 -2.78 -6.51
CA GLY A 150 8.15 -3.84 -6.56
C GLY A 150 7.58 -4.06 -7.95
N TRP A 151 7.39 -2.99 -8.73
CA TRP A 151 7.06 -3.09 -10.16
C TRP A 151 8.14 -3.84 -10.93
N TYR A 152 9.41 -3.51 -10.69
CA TYR A 152 10.54 -4.18 -11.32
C TYR A 152 10.59 -5.69 -10.97
N ILE A 153 10.48 -6.04 -9.68
CA ILE A 153 10.49 -7.44 -9.25
C ILE A 153 9.29 -8.19 -9.81
N PHE A 154 8.10 -7.59 -9.81
CA PHE A 154 6.90 -8.19 -10.39
C PHE A 154 7.09 -8.49 -11.88
N GLU A 155 7.64 -7.57 -12.67
CA GLU A 155 7.83 -7.75 -14.11
C GLU A 155 8.87 -8.82 -14.44
N TYR A 156 9.95 -8.93 -13.64
CA TYR A 156 11.08 -9.83 -13.95
C TYR A 156 11.10 -11.14 -13.13
N SER A 157 10.16 -11.36 -12.22
CA SER A 157 10.10 -12.59 -11.40
C SER A 157 8.89 -13.45 -11.75
N ASP A 158 9.10 -14.48 -12.58
CA ASP A 158 8.06 -15.46 -12.94
C ASP A 158 7.44 -16.12 -11.71
N LYS A 159 8.24 -16.42 -10.69
CA LYS A 159 7.76 -17.02 -9.44
C LYS A 159 6.79 -16.08 -8.72
N LEU A 160 7.13 -14.80 -8.64
CA LEU A 160 6.25 -13.80 -8.01
C LEU A 160 4.98 -13.61 -8.84
N GLN A 161 5.09 -13.52 -10.17
CA GLN A 161 3.92 -13.45 -11.04
C GLN A 161 3.00 -14.66 -10.86
N GLN A 162 3.57 -15.87 -10.82
CA GLN A 162 2.79 -17.09 -10.60
C GLN A 162 2.10 -17.07 -9.22
N ALA A 163 2.77 -16.58 -8.18
CA ALA A 163 2.17 -16.43 -6.86
C ALA A 163 0.99 -15.46 -6.88
N PHE A 164 1.12 -14.30 -7.55
CA PHE A 164 0.00 -13.36 -7.73
C PHE A 164 -1.14 -13.98 -8.56
N ARG A 165 -0.85 -14.74 -9.62
CA ARG A 165 -1.88 -15.44 -10.41
C ARG A 165 -2.65 -16.44 -9.58
N ASN A 166 -1.93 -17.31 -8.86
CA ASN A 166 -2.52 -18.28 -7.95
C ASN A 166 -3.42 -17.58 -6.91
N TYR A 167 -2.95 -16.46 -6.37
CA TYR A 167 -3.72 -15.67 -5.42
C TYR A 167 -5.03 -15.13 -6.01
N PHE A 168 -4.97 -14.50 -7.19
CA PHE A 168 -6.14 -13.93 -7.86
C PHE A 168 -7.13 -15.02 -8.28
N GLU A 169 -6.65 -16.14 -8.81
CA GLU A 169 -7.47 -17.31 -9.16
C GLU A 169 -8.19 -17.87 -7.92
N ASN A 170 -7.47 -18.09 -6.81
CA ASN A 170 -8.05 -18.54 -5.54
C ASN A 170 -9.05 -17.52 -4.95
N SER A 171 -8.91 -16.24 -5.30
CA SER A 171 -9.79 -15.16 -4.86
C SER A 171 -11.01 -14.96 -5.77
N ASN A 172 -11.20 -15.82 -6.78
CA ASN A 172 -12.21 -15.70 -7.83
C ASN A 172 -12.11 -14.36 -8.59
N ILE A 173 -10.90 -13.87 -8.85
CA ILE A 173 -10.64 -12.69 -9.67
C ILE A 173 -10.29 -13.17 -11.08
N ASP A 174 -11.20 -12.96 -12.03
CA ASP A 174 -10.99 -13.37 -13.42
C ASP A 174 -9.91 -12.50 -14.09
N LEU A 175 -8.78 -13.11 -14.41
CA LEU A 175 -7.65 -12.43 -15.06
C LEU A 175 -7.80 -12.34 -16.59
N ASN A 176 -8.87 -12.90 -17.17
CA ASN A 176 -9.09 -12.84 -18.60
C ASN A 176 -9.77 -11.52 -18.97
N PRO A 177 -9.18 -10.73 -19.87
CA PRO A 177 -9.83 -9.51 -20.34
C PRO A 177 -11.04 -9.87 -21.21
N SER A 178 -12.15 -9.17 -20.99
CA SER A 178 -13.31 -9.29 -21.87
C SER A 178 -12.97 -8.77 -23.27
N PRO A 179 -13.68 -9.19 -24.33
CA PRO A 179 -13.48 -8.63 -25.67
C PRO A 179 -13.59 -7.10 -25.71
N GLU A 180 -14.50 -6.54 -24.90
CA GLU A 180 -14.70 -5.10 -24.74
C GLU A 180 -13.48 -4.44 -24.07
N HIS A 181 -12.88 -5.08 -23.06
CA HIS A 181 -11.64 -4.61 -22.44
C HIS A 181 -10.48 -4.64 -23.43
N LEU A 182 -10.34 -5.73 -24.18
CA LEU A 182 -9.29 -5.85 -25.20
C LEU A 182 -9.42 -4.76 -26.28
N GLU A 183 -10.63 -4.55 -26.81
CA GLU A 183 -10.88 -3.48 -27.78
C GLU A 183 -10.58 -2.10 -27.19
N PHE A 184 -11.00 -1.87 -25.95
CA PHE A 184 -10.66 -0.66 -25.22
C PHE A 184 -9.14 -0.46 -25.15
N TYR A 185 -8.37 -1.47 -24.73
CA TYR A 185 -6.92 -1.36 -24.57
C TYR A 185 -6.13 -1.31 -25.89
N ARG A 186 -6.58 -1.98 -26.95
CA ARG A 186 -5.94 -1.92 -28.28
C ARG A 186 -5.83 -0.48 -28.82
N ASN A 187 -6.76 0.40 -28.47
CA ASN A 187 -6.67 1.82 -28.82
C ASN A 187 -5.46 2.55 -28.19
N TYR A 188 -4.92 1.98 -27.12
CA TYR A 188 -3.83 2.51 -26.31
C TYR A 188 -2.51 1.71 -26.44
N GLU A 189 -2.53 0.56 -27.11
CA GLU A 189 -1.33 -0.27 -27.32
C GLU A 189 -0.17 0.52 -27.96
N LYS A 190 -0.50 1.44 -28.88
CA LYS A 190 0.46 2.35 -29.55
C LYS A 190 1.29 3.24 -28.61
N PHE A 191 0.96 3.27 -27.32
CA PHE A 191 1.69 4.02 -26.29
C PHE A 191 2.78 3.20 -25.61
N CYS A 192 2.92 1.91 -25.94
CA CYS A 192 4.00 1.06 -25.48
C CYS A 192 4.54 0.22 -26.64
N THR A 193 5.60 -0.54 -26.36
CA THR A 193 6.25 -1.46 -27.33
C THR A 193 6.25 -2.90 -26.83
N ILE A 194 5.31 -3.22 -25.92
CA ILE A 194 5.02 -4.57 -25.46
C ILE A 194 4.46 -5.37 -26.64
N ASP A 195 4.83 -6.65 -26.76
CA ASP A 195 4.29 -7.52 -27.80
C ASP A 195 2.76 -7.61 -27.68
N THR A 196 2.03 -7.51 -28.80
CA THR A 196 0.55 -7.50 -28.79
C THR A 196 -0.03 -8.73 -28.10
N VAL A 197 0.56 -9.91 -28.30
CA VAL A 197 0.04 -11.16 -27.71
C VAL A 197 0.30 -11.18 -26.22
N GLU A 198 1.48 -10.74 -25.78
CA GLU A 198 1.79 -10.57 -24.35
C GLU A 198 0.87 -9.53 -23.71
N PHE A 199 0.64 -8.42 -24.41
CA PHE A 199 -0.20 -7.32 -23.95
C PHE A 199 -1.62 -7.80 -23.66
N GLU A 200 -2.25 -8.46 -24.64
CA GLU A 200 -3.61 -8.99 -24.51
C GLU A 200 -3.74 -10.05 -23.41
N ARG A 201 -2.68 -10.82 -23.12
CA ARG A 201 -2.70 -11.87 -22.09
C ARG A 201 -2.49 -11.35 -20.67
N SER A 202 -1.83 -10.21 -20.52
CA SER A 202 -1.33 -9.75 -19.22
C SER A 202 -1.97 -8.45 -18.74
N ILE A 203 -2.76 -7.75 -19.56
CA ILE A 203 -3.28 -6.42 -19.24
C ILE A 203 -4.10 -6.38 -17.94
N ASP A 204 -5.05 -7.30 -17.77
CA ASP A 204 -5.89 -7.36 -16.58
C ASP A 204 -5.04 -7.78 -15.38
N PHE A 205 -4.16 -8.77 -15.53
CA PHE A 205 -3.22 -9.19 -14.47
C PHE A 205 -2.33 -8.04 -13.96
N VAL A 206 -1.82 -7.22 -14.85
CA VAL A 206 -1.00 -6.04 -14.51
C VAL A 206 -1.82 -4.98 -13.80
N ASN A 207 -3.06 -4.73 -14.24
CA ASN A 207 -3.96 -3.80 -13.55
C ASN A 207 -4.34 -4.31 -12.15
N GLU A 208 -4.55 -5.61 -12.00
CA GLU A 208 -4.84 -6.26 -10.71
C GLU A 208 -3.68 -6.09 -9.72
N PHE A 209 -2.43 -6.25 -10.17
CA PHE A 209 -1.24 -5.91 -9.38
C PHE A 209 -1.20 -4.41 -9.04
N ALA A 210 -1.40 -3.54 -10.03
CA ALA A 210 -1.33 -2.10 -9.84
C ALA A 210 -2.39 -1.57 -8.84
N ASP A 211 -3.55 -2.23 -8.76
CA ASP A 211 -4.64 -1.91 -7.84
C ASP A 211 -4.30 -2.12 -6.37
N VAL A 212 -3.38 -3.04 -6.06
CA VAL A 212 -3.00 -3.35 -4.68
C VAL A 212 -1.64 -2.76 -4.33
N TRP A 213 -0.75 -2.65 -5.31
CA TRP A 213 0.65 -2.33 -5.02
C TRP A 213 0.84 -0.90 -4.51
N HIS A 214 0.15 0.10 -5.06
CA HIS A 214 0.28 1.48 -4.57
C HIS A 214 -0.20 1.64 -3.12
N ILE A 215 -1.17 0.85 -2.66
CA ILE A 215 -1.60 0.80 -1.25
C ILE A 215 -0.49 0.19 -0.40
N ALA A 216 0.00 -0.98 -0.83
CA ALA A 216 1.00 -1.75 -0.10
C ALA A 216 2.39 -1.08 -0.07
N SER A 217 2.71 -0.17 -0.98
CA SER A 217 4.03 0.47 -1.07
C SER A 217 4.02 1.99 -0.96
N LEU A 218 3.25 2.75 -1.76
CA LEU A 218 3.26 4.22 -1.67
C LEU A 218 2.63 4.75 -0.38
N LEU A 219 1.71 3.99 0.22
CA LEU A 219 0.98 4.41 1.41
C LEU A 219 1.43 3.68 2.68
N HIS A 220 2.44 2.81 2.62
CA HIS A 220 2.77 1.95 3.75
C HIS A 220 3.31 2.72 4.97
N ASP A 221 3.83 3.92 4.74
CA ASP A 221 4.42 4.80 5.76
C ASP A 221 3.51 5.96 6.20
N ILE A 222 2.23 6.03 5.79
CA ILE A 222 1.38 7.15 6.22
C ILE A 222 1.11 7.16 7.73
N GLY A 223 1.30 6.04 8.43
CA GLY A 223 1.21 5.93 9.88
C GLY A 223 2.26 6.77 10.61
N TYR A 224 3.32 7.22 9.94
CA TYR A 224 4.24 8.24 10.49
C TYR A 224 3.52 9.54 10.88
N ILE A 225 2.30 9.82 10.37
CA ILE A 225 1.44 10.90 10.86
C ILE A 225 1.19 10.79 12.37
N LEU A 226 1.09 9.57 12.88
CA LEU A 226 0.84 9.28 14.30
C LEU A 226 2.12 9.06 15.09
N GLU A 227 3.29 9.13 14.47
CA GLU A 227 4.52 8.85 15.19
C GLU A 227 5.06 10.06 15.96
N GLY A 228 5.42 9.80 17.22
CA GLY A 228 6.08 10.73 18.12
C GLY A 228 7.60 10.82 17.92
N THR A 229 8.28 11.55 18.81
CA THR A 229 9.75 11.56 18.88
C THR A 229 10.29 10.23 19.40
N LEU A 230 11.27 9.58 18.76
CA LEU A 230 12.05 8.51 19.41
C LEU A 230 13.10 9.04 20.39
N SER A 231 13.43 10.34 20.33
CA SER A 231 14.22 10.98 21.36
C SER A 231 13.51 10.86 22.71
N SER A 232 14.29 10.95 23.79
CA SER A 232 13.87 10.91 25.19
C SER A 232 12.93 12.05 25.61
N ALA A 233 12.10 12.56 24.69
CA ALA A 233 11.03 13.47 24.97
C ALA A 233 10.09 12.80 25.97
N SER A 234 9.56 13.62 26.88
CA SER A 234 8.66 13.13 27.90
C SER A 234 7.38 12.59 27.24
N SER A 235 6.67 11.67 27.92
CA SER A 235 5.44 11.07 27.42
C SER A 235 4.39 12.13 27.04
N GLU A 236 4.44 13.33 27.63
CA GLU A 236 3.58 14.45 27.25
C GLU A 236 3.84 14.96 25.82
N VAL A 237 5.10 15.00 25.36
CA VAL A 237 5.45 15.43 24.00
C VAL A 237 5.00 14.40 22.98
N GLU A 238 5.20 13.12 23.29
CA GLU A 238 4.75 12.02 22.45
C GLU A 238 3.22 12.02 22.30
N ASN A 239 2.50 12.14 23.42
CA ASN A 239 1.05 12.27 23.42
C ASN A 239 0.58 13.49 22.61
N ALA A 240 1.22 14.65 22.76
CA ALA A 240 0.86 15.84 22.00
C ALA A 240 1.02 15.64 20.48
N ARG A 241 2.06 14.93 20.04
CA ARG A 241 2.29 14.60 18.63
C ARG A 241 1.25 13.62 18.09
N ILE A 242 0.98 12.55 18.83
CA ILE A 242 -0.04 11.57 18.47
C ILE A 242 -1.41 12.24 18.33
N ILE A 243 -1.76 13.13 19.27
CA ILE A 243 -3.00 13.92 19.23
C ILE A 243 -3.01 14.90 18.05
N ASN A 244 -1.87 15.44 17.63
CA ASN A 244 -1.83 16.26 16.41
C ASN A 244 -2.01 15.41 15.14
N GLY A 245 -1.41 14.23 15.09
CA GLY A 245 -1.65 13.25 14.04
C GLY A 245 -3.12 12.84 13.95
N SER A 246 -3.77 12.59 15.08
CA SER A 246 -5.20 12.24 15.12
C SER A 246 -6.10 13.38 14.63
N LYS A 247 -5.74 14.65 14.88
CA LYS A 247 -6.44 15.81 14.31
C LYS A 247 -6.31 15.86 12.79
N ILE A 248 -5.16 15.53 12.23
CA ILE A 248 -4.99 15.45 10.77
C ILE A 248 -5.92 14.39 10.18
N ILE A 249 -6.00 13.21 10.80
CA ILE A 249 -6.94 12.16 10.37
C ILE A 249 -8.39 12.63 10.54
N HIS A 250 -8.72 13.31 11.64
CA HIS A 250 -10.05 13.90 11.83
C HIS A 250 -10.40 14.91 10.72
N ASP A 251 -9.46 15.79 10.38
CA ASP A 251 -9.60 16.83 9.37
C ASP A 251 -9.78 16.23 7.98
N TYR A 252 -9.16 15.08 7.70
CA TYR A 252 -9.42 14.32 6.49
C TYR A 252 -10.91 14.01 6.32
N PHE A 253 -11.49 13.29 7.29
CA PHE A 253 -12.88 12.82 7.22
C PHE A 253 -13.92 13.95 7.35
N ASN A 254 -13.59 15.01 8.10
CA ASN A 254 -14.55 16.10 8.36
C ASN A 254 -14.46 17.24 7.36
N HIS A 255 -13.33 17.42 6.67
CA HIS A 255 -13.12 18.55 5.78
C HIS A 255 -12.54 18.13 4.43
N TRP A 256 -11.37 17.51 4.41
CA TRP A 256 -10.64 17.29 3.16
C TRP A 256 -11.38 16.38 2.17
N PHE A 257 -11.90 15.25 2.65
CA PHE A 257 -12.70 14.32 1.85
C PHE A 257 -13.84 15.06 1.15
N TRP A 258 -14.65 15.80 1.92
CA TRP A 258 -15.80 16.54 1.38
C TRP A 258 -15.39 17.68 0.46
N LYS A 259 -14.25 18.32 0.72
CA LYS A 259 -13.70 19.38 -0.12
C LYS A 259 -13.34 18.86 -1.51
N ILE A 260 -12.79 17.64 -1.63
CA ILE A 260 -12.50 17.01 -2.94
C ILE A 260 -13.78 16.89 -3.78
N PHE A 261 -14.90 16.57 -3.13
CA PHE A 261 -16.21 16.48 -3.78
C PHE A 261 -16.98 17.80 -3.81
N GLU A 262 -16.34 18.91 -3.43
CA GLU A 262 -16.92 20.26 -3.33
C GLU A 262 -18.22 20.31 -2.51
N VAL A 263 -18.26 19.52 -1.44
CA VAL A 263 -19.37 19.46 -0.50
C VAL A 263 -19.07 20.35 0.70
N ASP A 264 -19.98 21.28 1.00
CA ASP A 264 -19.87 22.08 2.23
C ASP A 264 -19.91 21.16 3.46
N PHE A 265 -18.93 21.32 4.36
CA PHE A 265 -18.78 20.47 5.55
C PHE A 265 -20.01 20.44 6.46
N ARG A 266 -20.83 21.51 6.45
CA ARG A 266 -22.08 21.58 7.23
C ARG A 266 -23.15 20.67 6.64
N VAL A 267 -23.09 20.44 5.33
CA VAL A 267 -23.99 19.56 4.59
C VAL A 267 -23.51 18.12 4.61
N ALA A 268 -22.19 17.91 4.55
CA ALA A 268 -21.52 16.62 4.61
C ALA A 268 -22.03 15.70 5.74
N LYS A 269 -22.15 16.22 6.97
CA LYS A 269 -22.65 15.45 8.11
C LYS A 269 -24.08 14.97 7.91
N ASN A 270 -24.94 15.80 7.32
CA ASN A 270 -26.32 15.45 7.02
C ASN A 270 -26.38 14.38 5.91
N ILE A 271 -25.52 14.48 4.89
CA ILE A 271 -25.39 13.47 3.84
C ILE A 271 -24.99 12.13 4.46
N ALA A 272 -23.88 12.09 5.20
CA ALA A 272 -23.40 10.86 5.84
C ALA A 272 -24.48 10.23 6.73
N LYS A 273 -25.15 11.04 7.58
CA LYS A 273 -26.26 10.58 8.43
C LYS A 273 -27.44 10.03 7.61
N THR A 274 -27.82 10.69 6.51
CA THR A 274 -28.92 10.26 5.64
C THR A 274 -28.59 8.95 4.91
N LEU A 275 -27.32 8.77 4.54
CA LEU A 275 -26.81 7.55 3.93
C LEU A 275 -26.54 6.42 4.94
N GLY A 276 -26.69 6.69 6.25
CA GLY A 276 -26.39 5.72 7.30
C GLY A 276 -24.89 5.45 7.51
N VAL A 277 -24.05 6.40 7.07
CA VAL A 277 -22.60 6.31 7.15
C VAL A 277 -22.10 7.08 8.36
N VAL A 278 -21.31 6.41 9.20
CA VAL A 278 -20.67 7.03 10.37
C VAL A 278 -19.37 7.70 9.90
N VAL A 279 -19.25 9.01 10.14
CA VAL A 279 -18.00 9.72 9.88
C VAL A 279 -17.00 9.39 11.00
N PRO A 280 -15.79 8.89 10.70
CA PRO A 280 -14.78 8.62 11.71
C PRO A 280 -14.47 9.87 12.55
N ASN A 281 -14.36 9.69 13.87
CA ASN A 281 -14.20 10.79 14.81
C ASN A 281 -13.01 10.60 15.76
N PHE A 282 -11.87 11.17 15.38
CA PHE A 282 -10.64 11.14 16.18
C PHE A 282 -10.50 12.30 17.17
N LYS A 283 -11.39 13.30 17.13
CA LYS A 283 -11.29 14.49 18.00
C LYS A 283 -11.50 14.15 19.48
N ASN A 284 -12.26 13.10 19.75
CA ASN A 284 -12.63 12.66 21.10
C ASN A 284 -11.74 11.52 21.61
N ALA A 285 -10.61 11.23 20.96
CA ALA A 285 -9.66 10.26 21.49
C ALA A 285 -9.01 10.83 22.76
N GLU A 286 -9.48 10.36 23.93
CA GLU A 286 -9.00 10.84 25.24
C GLU A 286 -7.66 10.21 25.66
N SER A 287 -7.28 9.11 25.01
CA SER A 287 -6.08 8.34 25.30
C SER A 287 -5.53 7.64 24.05
N LEU A 288 -4.30 7.10 24.14
CA LEU A 288 -3.71 6.29 23.08
C LEU A 288 -4.52 5.04 22.78
N SER A 289 -5.03 4.36 23.82
CA SER A 289 -5.88 3.19 23.65
C SER A 289 -7.19 3.56 22.95
N SER A 290 -7.83 4.67 23.34
CA SER A 290 -9.04 5.16 22.66
C SER A 290 -8.76 5.55 21.21
N LEU A 291 -7.62 6.19 20.92
CA LEU A 291 -7.22 6.49 19.55
C LEU A 291 -7.05 5.22 18.73
N GLY A 292 -6.37 4.21 19.26
CA GLY A 292 -6.14 2.99 18.52
C GLY A 292 -7.39 2.12 18.36
N ASP A 293 -8.34 2.17 19.30
CA ASP A 293 -9.68 1.62 19.11
C ASP A 293 -10.43 2.37 17.99
N HIS A 294 -10.33 3.71 17.96
CA HIS A 294 -10.89 4.51 16.87
C HIS A 294 -10.25 4.23 15.51
N LEU A 295 -8.98 3.86 15.44
CA LEU A 295 -8.32 3.42 14.19
C LEU A 295 -8.79 2.04 13.74
N CYS A 296 -9.21 1.18 14.68
CA CYS A 296 -9.74 -0.15 14.34
C CYS A 296 -11.20 -0.10 13.89
N ASP A 297 -11.99 0.92 14.27
CA ASP A 297 -13.40 1.04 13.89
C ASP A 297 -13.56 1.57 12.46
N ILE A 298 -13.92 0.70 11.51
CA ILE A 298 -14.15 1.08 10.10
C ILE A 298 -15.60 1.52 9.82
N GLY A 299 -16.44 1.64 10.84
CA GLY A 299 -17.84 2.01 10.70
C GLY A 299 -18.77 0.83 10.39
N SER A 300 -19.99 1.13 9.92
CA SER A 300 -21.06 0.11 9.75
C SER A 300 -20.90 -0.80 8.54
N CYS A 301 -20.19 -0.38 7.49
CA CYS A 301 -20.04 -1.13 6.23
C CYS A 301 -21.36 -1.62 5.60
N GLU A 302 -22.48 -0.96 5.90
CA GLU A 302 -23.82 -1.48 5.58
C GLU A 302 -24.16 -1.25 4.10
N ASN A 303 -23.73 -0.13 3.51
CA ASN A 303 -23.95 0.13 2.09
C ASN A 303 -23.09 -0.80 1.22
N ILE A 304 -21.89 -1.12 1.68
CA ILE A 304 -20.97 -2.14 1.18
C ILE A 304 -21.62 -3.51 1.23
N ARG A 305 -22.02 -3.96 2.41
CA ARG A 305 -22.67 -5.26 2.61
C ARG A 305 -23.85 -5.44 1.67
N ARG A 306 -24.78 -4.48 1.64
CA ARG A 306 -25.95 -4.53 0.75
C ARG A 306 -25.59 -4.56 -0.75
N LYS A 307 -24.48 -3.94 -1.16
CA LYS A 307 -24.12 -3.86 -2.59
C LYS A 307 -23.61 -5.23 -3.01
N LEU A 308 -22.73 -5.80 -2.19
CA LEU A 308 -22.24 -7.16 -2.36
C LEU A 308 -23.39 -8.19 -2.31
N GLU A 309 -24.42 -8.00 -1.46
CA GLU A 309 -25.62 -8.85 -1.43
C GLU A 309 -26.38 -8.87 -2.75
N THR A 310 -26.55 -7.70 -3.37
CA THR A 310 -27.25 -7.61 -4.66
C THR A 310 -26.46 -8.21 -5.82
N GLN A 311 -25.16 -8.44 -5.63
CA GLN A 311 -24.25 -8.88 -6.68
C GLN A 311 -24.03 -10.40 -6.69
N ASN A 312 -24.39 -11.13 -5.63
CA ASN A 312 -23.97 -12.52 -5.50
C ASN A 312 -25.13 -13.53 -5.40
N GLU A 313 -25.33 -14.28 -6.48
CA GLU A 313 -26.27 -15.39 -6.63
C GLU A 313 -25.66 -16.73 -6.17
N ALA A 314 -25.20 -16.87 -4.92
CA ALA A 314 -24.99 -18.18 -4.27
C ALA A 314 -24.69 -18.08 -2.76
N PHE A 315 -25.40 -18.85 -1.94
CA PHE A 315 -25.22 -18.91 -0.47
C PHE A 315 -23.91 -19.58 0.01
N ASN A 316 -23.07 -20.09 -0.90
CA ASN A 316 -21.84 -20.81 -0.57
C ASN A 316 -20.55 -20.03 -0.90
N ASP A 317 -20.65 -18.77 -1.32
CA ASP A 317 -19.48 -17.98 -1.71
C ASP A 317 -18.70 -17.48 -0.47
N PRO A 318 -17.37 -17.68 -0.40
CA PRO A 318 -16.44 -16.94 0.48
C PRO A 318 -16.82 -15.46 0.73
N ALA A 319 -17.26 -14.75 -0.31
CA ALA A 319 -17.75 -13.38 -0.22
C ALA A 319 -18.93 -13.21 0.74
N TYR A 320 -19.86 -14.17 0.81
CA TYR A 320 -20.99 -14.13 1.73
C TYR A 320 -20.55 -14.22 3.20
N GLN A 321 -19.57 -15.06 3.51
CA GLN A 321 -19.03 -15.15 4.87
C GLN A 321 -18.32 -13.85 5.30
N LEU A 322 -17.67 -13.16 4.35
CA LEU A 322 -17.15 -11.82 4.56
C LEU A 322 -18.29 -10.82 4.79
N MET A 323 -19.40 -10.95 4.06
CA MET A 323 -20.57 -10.08 4.20
C MET A 323 -21.26 -10.20 5.56
N GLU A 324 -21.38 -11.40 6.11
CA GLU A 324 -21.88 -11.59 7.47
C GLU A 324 -20.96 -10.88 8.49
N ALA A 325 -19.64 -11.00 8.28
CA ALA A 325 -18.67 -10.32 9.13
C ALA A 325 -18.76 -8.78 9.03
N TYR A 326 -19.08 -8.20 7.87
CA TYR A 326 -19.22 -6.73 7.72
C TYR A 326 -20.35 -6.13 8.56
N GLY A 327 -21.48 -6.84 8.69
CA GLY A 327 -22.62 -6.34 9.47
C GLY A 327 -22.44 -6.50 10.97
N LEU A 328 -21.64 -7.48 11.40
CA LEU A 328 -21.46 -7.84 12.81
C LEU A 328 -20.18 -7.28 13.42
N ASN A 329 -19.13 -7.08 12.62
CA ASN A 329 -17.82 -6.68 13.09
C ASN A 329 -17.36 -5.39 12.42
N ARG A 330 -17.17 -4.34 13.23
CA ARG A 330 -16.65 -3.04 12.78
C ARG A 330 -15.14 -2.94 12.90
N GLU A 331 -14.49 -3.98 13.41
CA GLU A 331 -13.09 -3.96 13.81
C GLU A 331 -12.21 -4.48 12.64
N ALA A 332 -11.34 -3.59 12.15
CA ALA A 332 -10.50 -3.79 10.98
C ALA A 332 -9.67 -5.09 11.02
N ILE A 333 -8.99 -5.35 12.15
CA ILE A 333 -8.07 -6.49 12.26
C ILE A 333 -8.84 -7.81 12.22
N SER A 334 -10.02 -7.86 12.82
CA SER A 334 -10.93 -9.00 12.75
C SER A 334 -11.43 -9.25 11.34
N ILE A 335 -11.68 -8.20 10.57
CA ILE A 335 -12.06 -8.32 9.17
C ILE A 335 -10.88 -8.85 8.34
N TRP A 336 -9.65 -8.36 8.56
CA TRP A 336 -8.46 -8.93 7.91
C TRP A 336 -8.26 -10.41 8.25
N LYS A 337 -8.41 -10.81 9.52
CA LYS A 337 -8.34 -12.23 9.92
C LYS A 337 -9.42 -13.06 9.23
N LYS A 338 -10.66 -12.55 9.19
CA LYS A 338 -11.76 -13.25 8.53
C LYS A 338 -11.53 -13.37 7.02
N TYR A 339 -10.91 -12.36 6.40
CA TYR A 339 -10.50 -12.39 5.01
C TYR A 339 -9.57 -13.57 4.71
N TYR A 340 -8.44 -13.67 5.41
CA TYR A 340 -7.51 -14.78 5.19
C TYR A 340 -8.11 -16.14 5.56
N GLN A 341 -8.95 -16.21 6.60
CA GLN A 341 -9.70 -17.42 6.93
C GLN A 341 -10.59 -17.88 5.76
N VAL A 342 -11.29 -16.93 5.14
CA VAL A 342 -12.25 -17.19 4.05
C VAL A 342 -11.54 -17.65 2.77
N TYR A 343 -10.32 -17.17 2.52
CA TYR A 343 -9.49 -17.58 1.38
C TYR A 343 -8.47 -18.68 1.72
N GLY A 344 -8.62 -19.34 2.86
CA GLY A 344 -7.84 -20.54 3.21
C GLY A 344 -6.38 -20.29 3.55
N ASN A 345 -5.99 -19.07 3.93
CA ASN A 345 -4.64 -18.76 4.40
C ASN A 345 -4.60 -18.68 5.93
N GLU A 346 -4.66 -19.83 6.60
CA GLU A 346 -4.64 -19.95 8.07
C GLU A 346 -3.38 -19.31 8.68
N LYS A 347 -2.24 -19.41 7.99
CA LYS A 347 -0.98 -18.84 8.43
C LYS A 347 -1.02 -17.31 8.52
N MET A 348 -1.57 -16.62 7.52
CA MET A 348 -1.76 -15.17 7.58
C MET A 348 -2.79 -14.75 8.64
N GLN A 349 -3.79 -15.59 8.91
CA GLN A 349 -4.70 -15.38 10.04
C GLN A 349 -3.95 -15.44 11.39
N ASP A 350 -3.05 -16.39 11.59
CA ASP A 350 -2.22 -16.52 12.79
C ASP A 350 -1.24 -15.34 12.92
N ILE A 351 -0.62 -14.92 11.81
CA ILE A 351 0.23 -13.72 11.77
C ILE A 351 -0.58 -12.50 12.25
N LEU A 352 -1.77 -12.27 11.71
CA LEU A 352 -2.62 -11.15 12.13
C LEU A 352 -3.08 -11.24 13.59
N HIS A 353 -3.25 -12.44 14.13
CA HIS A 353 -3.53 -12.62 15.55
C HIS A 353 -2.35 -12.16 16.42
N VAL A 354 -1.12 -12.47 16.01
CA VAL A 354 0.08 -11.95 16.67
C VAL A 354 0.19 -10.44 16.50
N VAL A 355 -0.01 -9.91 15.29
CA VAL A 355 -0.04 -8.47 15.00
C VAL A 355 -1.03 -7.73 15.90
N GLU A 356 -2.25 -8.24 16.04
CA GLU A 356 -3.27 -7.65 16.91
C GLU A 356 -2.78 -7.55 18.35
N LYS A 357 -2.21 -8.64 18.88
CA LYS A 357 -1.73 -8.67 20.26
C LYS A 357 -0.58 -7.69 20.48
N VAL A 358 0.39 -7.65 19.56
CA VAL A 358 1.51 -6.72 19.65
C VAL A 358 1.01 -5.28 19.58
N TYR A 359 0.10 -4.99 18.64
CA TYR A 359 -0.54 -3.68 18.52
C TYR A 359 -1.27 -3.28 19.81
N ARG A 360 -2.16 -4.13 20.34
CA ARG A 360 -2.89 -3.86 21.59
C ARG A 360 -1.97 -3.73 22.79
N ASN A 361 -0.91 -4.53 22.86
CA ASN A 361 0.07 -4.43 23.92
C ASN A 361 0.86 -3.11 23.85
N ASN A 362 1.25 -2.67 22.66
CA ASN A 362 1.92 -1.38 22.47
C ASN A 362 1.02 -0.21 22.89
N MET A 363 -0.29 -0.29 22.61
CA MET A 363 -1.26 0.71 23.08
C MET A 363 -1.47 0.74 24.59
N TRP A 364 -1.32 -0.40 25.27
CA TRP A 364 -1.54 -0.51 26.72
C TRP A 364 -0.28 -0.19 27.53
N VAL A 365 0.90 -0.50 27.00
CA VAL A 365 2.19 -0.42 27.70
C VAL A 365 2.98 0.82 27.32
N GLY A 366 2.83 1.33 26.09
CA GLY A 366 3.94 2.00 25.40
C GLY A 366 4.36 3.37 25.93
N ALA A 367 3.46 4.19 26.49
CA ALA A 367 3.81 5.55 26.90
C ALA A 367 4.76 5.57 28.10
N ASP A 368 4.64 4.60 29.01
CA ASP A 368 5.40 4.58 30.26
C ASP A 368 6.72 3.81 30.14
N HIS A 369 6.97 3.10 29.04
CA HIS A 369 8.07 2.12 28.93
C HIS A 369 9.02 2.40 27.74
N GLY A 370 8.91 3.57 27.11
CA GLY A 370 9.78 3.96 25.99
C GLY A 370 9.62 3.04 24.77
N LYS A 371 8.44 2.44 24.59
CA LYS A 371 8.11 1.63 23.42
C LYS A 371 7.36 2.49 22.41
N ARG A 372 7.53 2.18 21.12
CA ARG A 372 6.75 2.80 20.05
C ARG A 372 5.28 2.46 20.27
N ASN A 373 4.49 3.47 20.62
CA ASN A 373 3.08 3.29 21.02
C ASN A 373 2.18 2.80 19.89
N LEU A 374 2.44 3.28 18.68
CA LEU A 374 1.66 3.00 17.48
C LEU A 374 2.62 2.60 16.37
N ASP A 375 2.52 1.35 15.90
CA ASP A 375 3.31 0.88 14.78
C ASP A 375 2.81 1.56 13.50
N HIS A 376 3.70 2.29 12.83
CA HIS A 376 3.39 3.01 11.60
C HIS A 376 2.78 2.12 10.51
N GLY A 377 3.24 0.89 10.31
CA GLY A 377 2.68 0.01 9.29
C GLY A 377 1.25 -0.39 9.61
N VAL A 378 1.00 -0.86 10.85
CA VAL A 378 -0.38 -1.16 11.32
C VAL A 378 -1.28 0.07 11.18
N CYS A 379 -0.83 1.23 11.65
CA CYS A 379 -1.60 2.46 11.55
C CYS A 379 -1.86 2.89 10.09
N SER A 380 -0.89 2.72 9.19
CA SER A 380 -1.10 2.95 7.75
C SER A 380 -2.22 2.08 7.22
N GLY A 381 -2.16 0.76 7.46
CA GLY A 381 -3.19 -0.18 7.02
C GLY A 381 -4.58 0.20 7.53
N LEU A 382 -4.69 0.57 8.82
CA LEU A 382 -5.93 1.01 9.44
C LEU A 382 -6.49 2.31 8.84
N ILE A 383 -5.65 3.34 8.71
CA ILE A 383 -6.05 4.65 8.15
C ILE A 383 -6.54 4.48 6.71
N ILE A 384 -5.80 3.72 5.88
CA ILE A 384 -6.16 3.48 4.49
C ILE A 384 -7.49 2.71 4.41
N LEU A 385 -7.63 1.63 5.18
CA LEU A 385 -8.84 0.83 5.17
C LEU A 385 -10.06 1.68 5.56
N GLN A 386 -9.95 2.51 6.59
CA GLN A 386 -11.01 3.41 7.00
C GLN A 386 -11.37 4.43 5.92
N ALA A 387 -10.38 5.07 5.31
CA ALA A 387 -10.59 6.08 4.27
C ALA A 387 -11.31 5.49 3.05
N LEU A 388 -10.83 4.33 2.59
CA LEU A 388 -11.40 3.61 1.44
C LEU A 388 -12.79 3.05 1.73
N THR A 389 -13.00 2.49 2.91
CA THR A 389 -14.31 2.01 3.36
C THR A 389 -15.30 3.16 3.44
N PHE A 390 -14.91 4.29 4.04
CA PHE A 390 -15.73 5.47 4.16
C PHE A 390 -16.15 6.04 2.78
N PHE A 391 -15.19 6.18 1.86
CA PHE A 391 -15.49 6.60 0.49
C PHE A 391 -16.56 5.71 -0.16
N ARG A 392 -16.43 4.38 -0.01
CA ARG A 392 -17.33 3.43 -0.68
C ARG A 392 -18.66 3.24 -0.01
N GLU A 393 -18.74 3.41 1.31
CA GLU A 393 -20.01 3.55 2.02
C GLU A 393 -20.82 4.74 1.49
N ILE A 394 -20.16 5.88 1.21
CA ILE A 394 -20.81 7.05 0.62
C ILE A 394 -21.21 6.79 -0.83
N TYR A 395 -20.28 6.32 -1.66
CA TYR A 395 -20.53 6.04 -3.08
C TYR A 395 -21.70 5.06 -3.28
N TRP A 396 -21.68 3.90 -2.62
CA TRP A 396 -22.76 2.92 -2.76
C TRP A 396 -24.04 3.29 -2.03
N GLY A 397 -23.96 4.19 -1.05
CA GLY A 397 -25.14 4.83 -0.48
C GLY A 397 -25.86 5.68 -1.52
N PHE A 398 -25.13 6.48 -2.29
CA PHE A 398 -25.67 7.29 -3.38
C PHE A 398 -26.18 6.46 -4.57
N ASP A 399 -25.49 5.38 -4.94
CA ASP A 399 -25.92 4.48 -6.04
C ASP A 399 -27.32 3.89 -5.84
N LYS A 400 -27.76 3.77 -4.58
CA LYS A 400 -28.98 3.03 -4.21
C LYS A 400 -30.16 3.94 -3.87
N LEU A 401 -29.94 5.24 -3.83
CA LEU A 401 -30.90 6.16 -3.25
C LEU A 401 -31.31 7.18 -4.30
N GLU A 402 -32.61 7.25 -4.56
CA GLU A 402 -33.19 8.30 -5.36
C GLU A 402 -33.48 9.55 -4.51
N TRP A 403 -33.67 10.69 -5.17
CA TRP A 403 -33.95 11.95 -4.48
C TRP A 403 -35.16 11.86 -3.54
N ASP A 404 -36.25 11.21 -3.96
CA ASP A 404 -37.47 11.11 -3.15
C ASP A 404 -37.23 10.34 -1.85
N ASP A 405 -36.51 9.22 -1.92
CA ASP A 405 -36.14 8.42 -0.75
C ASP A 405 -35.18 9.18 0.18
N PHE A 406 -34.22 9.88 -0.42
CA PHE A 406 -33.27 10.71 0.32
C PHE A 406 -34.01 11.85 1.06
N ASN A 407 -34.91 12.56 0.38
CA ASN A 407 -35.74 13.63 0.94
C ASN A 407 -36.67 13.10 2.04
N GLU A 408 -37.27 11.92 1.87
CA GLU A 408 -38.09 11.30 2.91
C GLU A 408 -37.25 11.00 4.17
N LYS A 409 -36.05 10.45 4.01
CA LYS A 409 -35.13 10.21 5.13
C LYS A 409 -34.73 11.51 5.82
N GLN A 410 -34.44 12.58 5.08
CA GLN A 410 -34.17 13.91 5.66
C GLN A 410 -35.34 14.41 6.50
N LYS A 411 -36.58 14.32 5.99
CA LYS A 411 -37.80 14.69 6.74
C LYS A 411 -38.06 13.82 7.97
N LYS A 412 -37.63 12.56 7.97
CA LYS A 412 -37.70 11.71 9.16
C LYS A 412 -36.71 12.18 10.23
N LEU A 413 -35.50 12.56 9.82
CA LEU A 413 -34.48 13.10 10.74
C LEU A 413 -34.93 14.42 11.39
N GLU A 414 -35.71 15.26 10.70
CA GLU A 414 -36.33 16.46 11.28
C GLU A 414 -37.21 16.20 12.50
N ARG A 415 -37.90 15.05 12.52
CA ARG A 415 -38.93 14.74 13.53
C ARG A 415 -38.37 14.15 14.81
N ILE A 416 -37.12 13.70 14.80
CA ILE A 416 -36.52 12.94 15.91
C ILE A 416 -35.88 13.88 16.94
N ASP A 417 -35.56 15.12 16.59
CA ASP A 417 -34.64 15.97 17.37
C ASP A 417 -35.27 17.30 17.82
N ASP A 418 -36.25 17.24 18.73
CA ASP A 418 -36.91 18.44 19.27
C ASP A 418 -36.00 19.31 20.16
N GLU A 419 -34.94 18.74 20.77
CA GLU A 419 -33.90 19.50 21.50
C GLU A 419 -32.76 19.99 20.59
N ALA A 420 -32.50 19.35 19.43
CA ALA A 420 -31.44 19.78 18.50
C ALA A 420 -31.94 20.63 17.31
N LYS A 421 -33.20 21.08 17.31
CA LYS A 421 -33.76 22.01 16.29
C LYS A 421 -32.93 23.29 16.05
N LEU A 422 -32.01 23.63 16.96
CA LEU A 422 -31.07 24.74 16.83
C LEU A 422 -29.74 24.40 16.13
N ILE A 423 -29.41 23.12 15.91
CA ILE A 423 -28.17 22.71 15.24
C ILE A 423 -28.47 22.37 13.77
N PHE A 424 -28.61 23.41 12.96
CA PHE A 424 -28.30 23.46 11.53
C PHE A 424 -28.43 22.13 10.75
N CYS A 425 -29.65 21.62 10.58
CA CYS A 425 -29.90 20.68 9.49
C CYS A 425 -29.85 21.47 8.18
N ASN A 426 -28.66 21.57 7.57
CA ASN A 426 -28.55 22.05 6.21
C ASN A 426 -29.16 20.98 5.30
N PHE A 427 -30.40 21.20 4.87
CA PHE A 427 -31.06 20.35 3.89
C PHE A 427 -30.30 20.41 2.57
N VAL A 428 -30.20 19.26 1.92
CA VAL A 428 -29.62 19.13 0.59
C VAL A 428 -30.78 19.32 -0.37
N SER A 429 -30.69 20.25 -1.30
CA SER A 429 -31.70 20.39 -2.36
C SER A 429 -31.54 19.26 -3.39
N GLU A 430 -32.56 19.02 -4.23
CA GLU A 430 -32.47 18.03 -5.32
C GLU A 430 -31.28 18.31 -6.23
N THR A 431 -31.08 19.58 -6.59
CA THR A 431 -29.94 20.00 -7.41
C THR A 431 -28.61 19.69 -6.72
N MET A 432 -28.50 19.96 -5.41
CA MET A 432 -27.28 19.67 -4.66
C MET A 432 -27.06 18.15 -4.54
N PHE A 433 -28.11 17.37 -4.28
CA PHE A 433 -28.05 15.91 -4.24
C PHE A 433 -27.51 15.35 -5.56
N LYS A 434 -28.10 15.74 -6.69
CA LYS A 434 -27.66 15.32 -8.02
C LYS A 434 -26.21 15.73 -8.30
N ASN A 435 -25.83 16.96 -8.00
CA ASN A 435 -24.46 17.44 -8.20
C ASN A 435 -23.43 16.61 -7.39
N ILE A 436 -23.76 16.24 -6.15
CA ILE A 436 -22.87 15.47 -5.29
C ILE A 436 -22.82 14.02 -5.74
N GLN A 437 -23.99 13.42 -6.01
CA GLN A 437 -24.09 12.08 -6.58
C GLN A 437 -23.27 11.99 -7.87
N ASP A 438 -23.42 12.95 -8.78
CA ASP A 438 -22.65 13.02 -10.02
C ASP A 438 -21.14 13.09 -9.75
N LYS A 439 -20.67 13.94 -8.83
CA LYS A 439 -19.24 14.03 -8.49
C LYS A 439 -18.67 12.76 -7.89
N VAL A 440 -19.37 12.19 -6.89
CA VAL A 440 -18.93 10.97 -6.19
C VAL A 440 -18.95 9.78 -7.15
N THR A 441 -19.99 9.67 -8.00
CA THR A 441 -20.13 8.55 -8.94
C THR A 441 -19.29 8.72 -10.22
N HIS A 442 -18.87 9.94 -10.56
CA HIS A 442 -17.97 10.19 -11.69
C HIS A 442 -16.55 9.66 -11.46
N ILE A 443 -16.08 9.61 -10.21
CA ILE A 443 -14.78 9.01 -9.85
C ILE A 443 -14.69 7.55 -10.33
N PRO A 444 -15.64 6.65 -10.02
CA PRO A 444 -15.72 5.32 -10.62
C PRO A 444 -15.85 5.30 -12.14
N LYS A 445 -16.52 6.29 -12.77
CA LYS A 445 -16.56 6.40 -14.24
C LYS A 445 -15.18 6.73 -14.81
N ARG A 446 -14.40 7.59 -14.16
CA ARG A 446 -13.02 7.90 -14.53
C ARG A 446 -12.12 6.68 -14.43
N ILE A 447 -12.25 5.85 -13.38
CA ILE A 447 -11.60 4.53 -13.36
C ILE A 447 -12.05 3.72 -14.57
N ARG A 448 -13.36 3.71 -14.85
CA ARG A 448 -13.90 2.93 -15.95
C ARG A 448 -13.29 3.32 -17.28
N ILE A 449 -13.09 4.62 -17.43
CA ILE A 449 -12.37 5.19 -18.56
C ILE A 449 -10.94 4.67 -18.51
N ILE A 450 -10.18 4.79 -17.44
CA ILE A 450 -8.77 4.37 -17.40
C ILE A 450 -8.56 2.85 -17.58
N ARG A 451 -9.49 2.02 -17.10
CA ARG A 451 -9.29 0.58 -16.85
C ARG A 451 -10.36 -0.34 -17.44
N GLY A 452 -11.25 0.17 -18.29
CA GLY A 452 -12.43 -0.60 -18.72
C GLY A 452 -13.42 -0.83 -17.57
N LYS A 453 -14.18 -1.92 -17.54
CA LYS A 453 -15.22 -2.14 -16.52
C LYS A 453 -14.62 -2.28 -15.11
N PHE A 454 -14.86 -1.30 -14.25
CA PHE A 454 -14.50 -1.37 -12.83
C PHE A 454 -15.24 -2.51 -12.12
N ARG A 455 -14.49 -3.45 -11.54
CA ARG A 455 -15.03 -4.63 -10.84
C ARG A 455 -15.19 -4.35 -9.34
N SER A 456 -16.27 -3.64 -9.02
CA SER A 456 -16.64 -3.25 -7.65
C SER A 456 -16.58 -4.39 -6.62
N GLU A 457 -16.94 -5.62 -7.02
CA GLU A 457 -16.91 -6.82 -6.17
C GLU A 457 -15.50 -7.25 -5.76
N SER A 458 -14.53 -7.11 -6.67
CA SER A 458 -13.13 -7.45 -6.40
C SER A 458 -12.41 -6.37 -5.59
N TRP A 459 -12.86 -5.11 -5.69
CA TRP A 459 -12.17 -3.97 -5.10
C TRP A 459 -12.01 -4.12 -3.59
N PHE A 460 -13.07 -4.48 -2.86
CA PHE A 460 -12.97 -4.56 -1.40
C PHE A 460 -12.05 -5.70 -0.94
N LYS A 461 -12.04 -6.83 -1.65
CA LYS A 461 -11.11 -7.94 -1.41
C LYS A 461 -9.66 -7.45 -1.55
N LYS A 462 -9.37 -6.74 -2.64
CA LYS A 462 -8.05 -6.14 -2.91
C LYS A 462 -7.64 -5.13 -1.83
N VAL A 463 -8.57 -4.27 -1.39
CA VAL A 463 -8.31 -3.32 -0.32
C VAL A 463 -8.00 -4.02 1.00
N LEU A 464 -8.77 -5.05 1.37
CA LEU A 464 -8.49 -5.82 2.59
C LEU A 464 -7.11 -6.48 2.54
N TRP A 465 -6.77 -7.10 1.41
CA TRP A 465 -5.46 -7.71 1.23
C TRP A 465 -4.33 -6.68 1.32
N ALA A 466 -4.42 -5.60 0.54
CA ALA A 466 -3.37 -4.60 0.49
C ALA A 466 -3.18 -3.88 1.83
N THR A 467 -4.27 -3.53 2.52
CA THR A 467 -4.18 -2.88 3.84
C THR A 467 -3.70 -3.82 4.93
N ALA A 468 -4.03 -5.11 4.88
CA ALA A 468 -3.46 -6.10 5.79
C ALA A 468 -1.96 -6.31 5.52
N SER A 469 -1.56 -6.41 4.26
CA SER A 469 -0.14 -6.45 3.86
C SER A 469 0.61 -5.22 4.38
N THR A 470 0.04 -4.02 4.21
CA THR A 470 0.57 -2.79 4.80
C THR A 470 0.64 -2.87 6.32
N ALA A 471 -0.33 -3.46 7.01
CA ALA A 471 -0.26 -3.56 8.46
C ALA A 471 0.88 -4.48 8.95
N ILE A 472 1.21 -5.50 8.16
CA ILE A 472 2.12 -6.57 8.55
C ILE A 472 3.60 -6.19 8.31
N HIS A 473 3.91 -5.44 7.24
CA HIS A 473 5.29 -5.27 6.77
C HIS A 473 6.27 -4.74 7.84
N ALA A 474 5.82 -3.78 8.67
CA ALA A 474 6.64 -3.18 9.72
C ALA A 474 6.65 -4.04 10.98
N ILE A 475 5.48 -4.47 11.44
CA ILE A 475 5.34 -5.09 12.76
C ILE A 475 6.01 -6.45 12.86
N ILE A 476 6.12 -7.20 11.75
CA ILE A 476 6.81 -8.48 11.71
C ILE A 476 8.32 -8.34 12.02
N GLN A 477 8.87 -7.14 11.81
CA GLN A 477 10.27 -6.83 12.06
C GLN A 477 10.55 -6.46 13.54
N ASN A 478 9.51 -6.35 14.38
CA ASN A 478 9.66 -5.98 15.79
C ASN A 478 10.02 -7.19 16.67
N ASP A 479 10.88 -6.99 17.68
CA ASP A 479 11.24 -8.04 18.64
C ASP A 479 10.01 -8.55 19.41
N GLU A 480 9.06 -7.68 19.75
CA GLU A 480 7.79 -8.06 20.38
C GLU A 480 6.98 -9.05 19.56
N TYR A 481 7.01 -8.91 18.23
CA TYR A 481 6.35 -9.86 17.34
C TYR A 481 6.99 -11.24 17.41
N ARG A 482 8.33 -11.30 17.42
CA ARG A 482 9.07 -12.57 17.57
C ARG A 482 8.77 -13.23 18.91
N GLU A 483 8.75 -12.46 20.00
CA GLU A 483 8.44 -12.97 21.33
C GLU A 483 6.98 -13.45 21.46
N GLU A 484 6.03 -12.75 20.84
CA GLU A 484 4.63 -13.19 20.85
C GLU A 484 4.39 -14.38 19.91
N CYS A 485 5.12 -14.48 18.79
CA CYS A 485 5.12 -15.65 17.92
C CYS A 485 5.53 -16.92 18.67
N LYS A 486 6.62 -16.88 19.45
CA LYS A 486 7.06 -18.05 20.25
C LYS A 486 5.93 -18.58 21.14
N LYS A 487 5.24 -17.68 21.86
CA LYS A 487 4.10 -18.04 22.73
C LYS A 487 2.91 -18.61 21.96
N HIS A 488 2.74 -18.22 20.69
CA HIS A 488 1.68 -18.70 19.82
C HIS A 488 2.05 -20.08 19.23
N ILE A 489 3.27 -20.23 18.74
CA ILE A 489 3.84 -21.47 18.17
C ILE A 489 3.91 -22.59 19.22
N ASP A 490 4.31 -22.29 20.45
CA ASP A 490 4.32 -23.26 21.56
C ASP A 490 2.94 -23.88 21.84
N LYS A 491 1.87 -23.24 21.35
CA LYS A 491 0.48 -23.71 21.45
C LYS A 491 -0.06 -24.29 20.14
N ALA A 492 0.64 -24.10 19.03
CA ALA A 492 0.23 -24.50 17.70
C ALA A 492 0.58 -25.98 17.41
N LYS A 493 0.05 -26.50 16.29
CA LYS A 493 0.23 -27.90 15.85
C LYS A 493 1.72 -28.26 15.66
N ASP A 494 2.02 -29.57 15.67
CA ASP A 494 3.38 -30.13 15.52
C ASP A 494 4.18 -29.57 14.34
N GLU A 495 3.51 -29.09 13.30
CA GLU A 495 4.07 -28.52 12.07
C GLU A 495 4.96 -27.29 12.30
N TYR A 496 4.76 -26.54 13.40
CA TYR A 496 5.54 -25.33 13.70
C TYR A 496 6.65 -25.53 14.74
N LYS A 497 6.84 -26.75 15.28
CA LYS A 497 7.73 -27.00 16.43
C LYS A 497 9.20 -26.59 16.24
N ASN A 498 9.64 -26.41 15.01
CA ASN A 498 11.01 -25.99 14.68
C ASN A 498 11.10 -24.54 14.17
N GLN A 499 10.00 -23.79 14.14
CA GLN A 499 9.99 -22.39 13.70
C GLN A 499 10.07 -21.46 14.90
N THR A 500 10.97 -20.48 14.87
CA THR A 500 11.12 -19.46 15.91
C THR A 500 10.16 -18.27 15.73
N TYR A 501 9.56 -18.13 14.54
CA TYR A 501 8.56 -17.11 14.20
C TYR A 501 7.74 -17.54 12.97
N LEU A 502 6.56 -16.96 12.79
CA LEU A 502 5.72 -17.18 11.61
C LEU A 502 6.31 -16.41 10.42
N ARG A 503 6.81 -17.14 9.42
CA ARG A 503 7.48 -16.55 8.24
C ARG A 503 6.47 -16.08 7.21
N ILE A 504 6.77 -15.07 6.41
CA ILE A 504 5.95 -14.71 5.24
C ILE A 504 6.63 -15.25 3.99
N GLY A 505 5.91 -16.05 3.21
CA GLY A 505 6.39 -16.61 1.95
C GLY A 505 5.53 -16.15 0.78
N LEU A 506 5.67 -16.83 -0.36
CA LEU A 506 4.86 -16.57 -1.56
C LEU A 506 3.39 -17.01 -1.42
N ASP A 507 3.01 -17.58 -0.28
CA ASP A 507 1.62 -17.81 0.12
C ASP A 507 0.85 -16.49 0.36
N ASP A 508 1.56 -15.39 0.62
CA ASP A 508 1.05 -14.03 0.50
C ASP A 508 2.03 -13.17 -0.32
N PRO A 509 1.88 -13.12 -1.66
CA PRO A 509 2.88 -12.49 -2.52
C PRO A 509 2.96 -10.96 -2.34
N LEU A 510 1.92 -10.31 -1.81
CA LEU A 510 1.92 -8.86 -1.61
C LEU A 510 2.64 -8.48 -0.31
N ALA A 511 2.35 -9.17 0.80
CA ALA A 511 3.08 -8.97 2.06
C ALA A 511 4.56 -9.32 1.89
N PHE A 512 4.83 -10.43 1.19
CA PHE A 512 6.19 -10.84 0.84
C PHE A 512 6.91 -9.76 0.03
N LEU A 513 6.29 -9.24 -1.04
CA LEU A 513 6.91 -8.22 -1.88
C LEU A 513 7.17 -6.92 -1.12
N GLY A 514 6.22 -6.48 -0.28
CA GLY A 514 6.38 -5.28 0.55
C GLY A 514 7.61 -5.38 1.46
N ILE A 515 7.73 -6.48 2.18
CA ILE A 515 8.88 -6.73 3.08
C ILE A 515 10.19 -6.85 2.29
N LEU A 516 10.18 -7.59 1.18
CA LEU A 516 11.36 -7.76 0.33
C LEU A 516 11.88 -6.40 -0.19
N ALA A 517 10.98 -5.55 -0.66
CA ALA A 517 11.33 -4.24 -1.19
C ALA A 517 11.90 -3.31 -0.11
N ASP A 518 11.38 -3.36 1.12
CA ASP A 518 11.93 -2.61 2.26
C ASP A 518 13.33 -3.08 2.63
N VAL A 519 13.54 -4.40 2.71
CA VAL A 519 14.85 -4.99 3.01
C VAL A 519 15.90 -4.58 1.98
N LEU A 520 15.55 -4.70 0.69
CA LEU A 520 16.45 -4.34 -0.41
C LEU A 520 16.82 -2.86 -0.42
N GLN A 521 15.90 -1.99 -0.02
CA GLN A 521 16.19 -0.57 0.08
C GLN A 521 17.08 -0.21 1.27
N GLU A 522 16.86 -0.85 2.41
CA GLU A 522 17.73 -0.61 3.55
C GLU A 522 19.18 -0.99 3.21
N TRP A 523 19.39 -2.05 2.41
CA TRP A 523 20.71 -2.41 1.89
C TRP A 523 21.37 -1.32 1.04
N ASP A 524 20.62 -0.62 0.18
CA ASP A 524 21.13 0.51 -0.60
C ASP A 524 21.67 1.62 0.33
N ARG A 525 20.96 1.92 1.42
CA ARG A 525 21.35 2.95 2.41
C ARG A 525 22.68 2.64 3.12
N TYR A 526 22.95 1.37 3.43
CA TYR A 526 24.22 0.96 4.06
C TYR A 526 25.44 1.16 3.16
N THR A 527 25.26 1.07 1.84
CA THR A 527 26.37 1.31 0.90
C THR A 527 26.76 2.79 0.82
N VAL A 528 25.78 3.69 0.99
CA VAL A 528 25.99 5.16 0.99
C VAL A 528 26.70 5.64 2.27
N THR A 529 26.39 5.06 3.43
CA THR A 529 27.04 5.42 4.72
C THR A 529 28.50 5.02 4.77
N LYS A 530 28.89 3.86 4.20
CA LYS A 530 30.30 3.46 4.07
C LYS A 530 31.18 4.46 3.30
N GLN A 531 30.63 5.17 2.31
CA GLN A 531 31.40 6.15 1.52
C GLN A 531 31.74 7.43 2.29
N ARG A 532 31.06 7.73 3.41
CA ARG A 532 31.31 8.92 4.22
C ARG A 532 32.35 8.73 5.33
N GLY A 533 32.96 7.54 5.44
CA GLY A 533 33.96 7.25 6.48
C GLY A 533 33.38 7.12 7.89
N GLU A 534 32.07 7.27 8.04
CA GLU A 534 31.34 6.97 9.27
C GLU A 534 30.96 5.49 9.24
N SER A 535 31.64 4.72 10.08
CA SER A 535 31.38 3.31 10.29
C SER A 535 29.93 3.13 10.79
N ALA A 536 29.07 2.51 9.98
CA ALA A 536 27.81 1.91 10.42
C ALA A 536 28.02 0.75 11.43
N PHE A 537 29.26 0.42 11.78
CA PHE A 537 29.60 -0.58 12.78
C PHE A 537 29.52 -0.03 14.21
N SER A 538 28.30 0.02 14.75
CA SER A 538 28.08 -0.47 16.11
C SER A 538 28.11 -2.01 16.19
N GLY A 539 28.34 -2.69 15.05
CA GLY A 539 28.42 -4.15 14.97
C GLY A 539 27.07 -4.87 14.93
N ALA A 540 25.95 -4.13 14.91
CA ALA A 540 24.63 -4.70 14.72
C ALA A 540 24.32 -4.88 13.23
N GLU A 541 23.81 -6.06 12.87
CA GLU A 541 23.29 -6.33 11.53
C GLU A 541 22.09 -5.44 11.18
N PRO A 542 21.74 -5.28 9.89
CA PRO A 542 20.40 -4.87 9.52
C PRO A 542 19.41 -5.89 10.09
N LEU A 543 18.69 -5.52 11.16
CA LEU A 543 17.62 -6.33 11.78
C LEU A 543 16.66 -6.92 10.73
N GLN A 544 16.44 -6.20 9.63
CA GLN A 544 15.47 -6.50 8.59
C GLN A 544 15.87 -7.68 7.67
N SER A 545 17.15 -8.03 7.56
CA SER A 545 17.61 -9.05 6.60
C SER A 545 17.45 -10.51 7.07
N ILE A 546 17.07 -10.72 8.33
CA ILE A 546 17.02 -12.05 8.98
C ILE A 546 15.64 -12.73 8.81
N ASP A 547 14.61 -11.96 8.41
CA ASP A 547 13.20 -12.39 8.46
C ASP A 547 12.61 -12.81 7.10
N VAL A 548 13.33 -12.58 6.00
CA VAL A 548 12.91 -13.03 4.67
C VAL A 548 13.64 -14.33 4.35
N THR A 549 12.96 -15.46 4.55
CA THR A 549 13.42 -16.73 3.99
C THR A 549 12.81 -16.88 2.59
N LEU A 550 13.64 -16.86 1.55
CA LEU A 550 13.24 -17.37 0.24
C LEU A 550 13.17 -18.90 0.39
N ASP A 551 11.97 -19.47 0.35
CA ASP A 551 11.83 -20.92 0.38
C ASP A 551 12.68 -21.53 -0.75
N ARG A 552 13.61 -22.43 -0.38
CA ARG A 552 14.27 -23.32 -1.35
C ARG A 552 13.19 -24.25 -1.87
N ILE A 553 12.63 -23.91 -3.03
CA ILE A 553 11.65 -24.73 -3.73
C ILE A 553 12.38 -25.99 -4.17
N TYR A 554 12.03 -27.14 -3.58
CA TYR A 554 12.50 -28.44 -4.04
C TYR A 554 12.19 -28.58 -5.53
N SER A 555 13.24 -28.72 -6.35
CA SER A 555 13.10 -29.24 -7.70
C SER A 555 12.76 -30.73 -7.59
N ASP A 556 11.46 -31.02 -7.61
CA ASP A 556 10.96 -32.38 -7.73
C ASP A 556 11.22 -32.87 -9.15
N SER A 557 12.48 -33.23 -9.41
CA SER A 557 12.91 -33.96 -10.58
C SER A 557 13.86 -35.06 -10.11
N THR A 558 13.33 -36.23 -9.80
CA THR A 558 13.55 -37.45 -10.60
C THR A 558 13.07 -38.69 -9.84
N GLN A 559 12.12 -39.38 -10.46
CA GLN A 559 12.14 -40.83 -10.47
C GLN A 559 13.47 -41.29 -11.09
N SER A 560 14.38 -41.86 -10.29
CA SER A 560 15.13 -43.05 -10.68
C SER A 560 15.71 -43.72 -9.45
N GLU A 561 15.39 -45.00 -9.30
CA GLU A 561 16.03 -45.91 -8.35
C GLU A 561 17.53 -46.03 -8.65
N SER A 562 18.39 -45.84 -7.65
CA SER A 562 19.45 -46.82 -7.32
C SER A 562 20.36 -46.36 -6.16
N VAL A 563 20.43 -47.23 -5.14
CA VAL A 563 21.57 -47.54 -4.27
C VAL A 563 22.09 -46.45 -3.31
N PHE A 564 21.75 -46.66 -2.04
CA PHE A 564 22.41 -46.14 -0.84
C PHE A 564 23.93 -46.29 -0.87
N SER A 565 24.66 -45.22 -0.52
CA SER A 565 25.45 -45.20 0.72
C SER A 565 26.02 -43.80 1.02
N GLY A 566 25.64 -43.24 2.17
CA GLY A 566 26.50 -42.34 2.92
C GLY A 566 26.22 -40.83 2.78
N THR A 567 25.11 -40.35 3.34
CA THR A 567 24.96 -38.92 3.68
C THR A 567 23.98 -38.68 4.83
N GLU A 568 23.99 -39.56 5.82
CA GLU A 568 23.25 -39.37 7.07
C GLU A 568 24.15 -38.66 8.09
N LEU A 569 24.59 -37.44 7.76
CA LEU A 569 25.33 -36.55 8.67
C LEU A 569 25.41 -35.07 8.20
N LEU A 570 24.49 -34.64 7.33
CA LEU A 570 24.51 -33.29 6.73
C LEU A 570 23.18 -32.53 6.90
N LEU A 571 22.39 -32.88 7.92
CA LEU A 571 21.11 -32.24 8.24
C LEU A 571 21.08 -31.60 9.65
N GLN A 572 22.24 -31.33 10.24
CA GLN A 572 22.36 -30.55 11.48
C GLN A 572 23.33 -29.35 11.37
N SER A 573 23.88 -29.05 10.18
CA SER A 573 24.99 -28.09 10.05
C SER A 573 24.61 -26.71 9.52
N THR A 574 23.39 -26.45 9.05
CA THR A 574 23.05 -25.14 8.46
C THR A 574 22.57 -24.09 9.47
N GLU A 575 21.94 -24.46 10.59
CA GLU A 575 21.69 -23.52 11.71
C GLU A 575 23.00 -23.20 12.45
N ILE A 576 23.91 -24.17 12.56
CA ILE A 576 25.18 -24.01 13.27
C ILE A 576 26.19 -23.17 12.49
N GLU A 577 26.16 -23.13 11.16
CA GLU A 577 27.21 -22.43 10.38
C GLU A 577 26.96 -20.93 10.24
N VAL A 578 25.69 -20.49 10.24
CA VAL A 578 25.34 -19.07 10.36
C VAL A 578 25.72 -18.59 11.77
N GLU A 579 25.21 -19.22 12.84
CA GLU A 579 25.58 -18.87 14.23
C GLU A 579 27.10 -18.99 14.53
N ARG A 580 27.84 -19.92 13.91
CA ARG A 580 29.29 -20.10 14.12
C ARG A 580 30.15 -19.09 13.35
N ILE A 581 29.69 -18.59 12.20
CA ILE A 581 30.31 -17.44 11.53
C ILE A 581 30.10 -16.16 12.37
N TYR A 582 28.96 -16.06 13.05
CA TYR A 582 28.64 -14.93 13.95
C TYR A 582 29.36 -14.98 15.30
N SER A 583 29.41 -16.15 15.95
CA SER A 583 30.05 -16.31 17.26
C SER A 583 31.57 -16.13 17.22
N ASN A 584 32.22 -16.38 16.08
CA ASN A 584 33.65 -16.17 15.90
C ASN A 584 34.04 -14.71 15.55
N ARG A 585 33.08 -13.81 15.31
CA ARG A 585 33.38 -12.38 15.06
C ARG A 585 33.38 -11.51 16.31
N ILE A 586 32.74 -11.95 17.40
CA ILE A 586 32.70 -11.20 18.67
C ILE A 586 34.00 -11.39 19.49
N LEU A 587 34.82 -12.41 19.18
CA LEU A 587 36.05 -12.72 19.93
C LEU A 587 37.37 -12.36 19.25
N LEU A 588 37.36 -11.83 18.03
CA LEU A 588 38.60 -11.49 17.32
C LEU A 588 38.61 -10.00 16.96
N GLY A 589 39.27 -9.21 17.81
CA GLY A 589 39.74 -7.89 17.44
C GLY A 589 40.51 -7.95 16.12
N TYR A 590 40.33 -6.91 15.30
CA TYR A 590 40.97 -6.66 14.01
C TYR A 590 42.29 -7.44 13.78
N PRO A 591 42.40 -8.25 12.71
CA PRO A 591 43.71 -8.68 12.24
C PRO A 591 44.44 -7.45 11.70
N LYS A 592 45.71 -7.30 12.11
CA LYS A 592 46.64 -6.23 11.70
C LYS A 592 47.06 -6.29 10.23
N ASP A 593 46.45 -7.15 9.41
CA ASP A 593 47.15 -7.72 8.27
C ASP A 593 46.66 -7.20 6.90
N GLY A 594 45.82 -6.17 6.88
CA GLY A 594 45.56 -5.39 5.66
C GLY A 594 45.02 -6.17 4.45
N LYS A 595 44.42 -7.35 4.65
CA LYS A 595 43.76 -8.09 3.56
C LYS A 595 42.43 -7.44 3.21
N ASP A 596 42.27 -7.17 1.93
CA ASP A 596 41.07 -6.58 1.35
C ASP A 596 39.92 -7.60 1.41
N TRP A 597 38.95 -7.33 2.29
CA TRP A 597 37.77 -8.17 2.48
C TRP A 597 36.73 -8.00 1.37
N THR A 598 36.96 -7.10 0.40
CA THR A 598 36.04 -6.90 -0.73
C THR A 598 35.87 -8.18 -1.55
N ASP A 599 36.93 -8.93 -1.84
CA ASP A 599 36.83 -10.19 -2.59
C ASP A 599 36.02 -11.29 -1.86
N GLU A 600 36.11 -11.35 -0.53
CA GLU A 600 35.40 -12.36 0.26
C GLU A 600 33.94 -11.96 0.50
N LEU A 601 33.66 -10.66 0.64
CA LEU A 601 32.32 -10.12 0.71
C LEU A 601 31.61 -10.21 -0.64
N THR A 602 32.31 -9.95 -1.75
CA THR A 602 31.82 -10.14 -3.12
C THR A 602 31.50 -11.60 -3.38
N LYS A 603 32.38 -12.55 -3.02
CA LYS A 603 32.07 -13.99 -3.14
C LYS A 603 30.90 -14.44 -2.28
N LYS A 604 30.66 -13.81 -1.12
CA LYS A 604 29.52 -14.12 -0.24
C LYS A 604 28.23 -13.46 -0.72
N LEU A 605 28.31 -12.26 -1.33
CA LEU A 605 27.19 -11.64 -2.03
C LEU A 605 26.85 -12.44 -3.28
N ASP A 606 27.83 -12.83 -4.09
CA ASP A 606 27.66 -13.67 -5.27
C ASP A 606 27.06 -15.02 -4.89
N LYS A 607 27.45 -15.60 -3.74
CA LYS A 607 26.81 -16.82 -3.22
C LYS A 607 25.39 -16.58 -2.69
N CYS A 608 25.11 -15.47 -2.00
CA CYS A 608 23.73 -15.09 -1.65
C CYS A 608 22.90 -14.82 -2.92
N LEU A 609 23.50 -14.29 -3.97
CA LEU A 609 22.89 -14.03 -5.27
C LEU A 609 22.73 -15.32 -6.10
N GLU A 610 23.60 -16.32 -5.93
CA GLU A 610 23.48 -17.69 -6.47
C GLU A 610 22.44 -18.52 -5.69
N ASP A 611 22.33 -18.33 -4.37
CA ASP A 611 21.25 -18.88 -3.54
C ASP A 611 19.92 -18.15 -3.80
N TRP A 612 19.95 -16.88 -4.22
CA TRP A 612 18.87 -16.17 -4.90
C TRP A 612 18.77 -16.53 -6.39
N GLY A 613 19.70 -17.32 -6.92
CA GLY A 613 19.93 -17.55 -8.34
C GLY A 613 18.89 -18.46 -9.00
N GLU A 614 18.11 -19.20 -8.22
CA GLU A 614 16.87 -19.80 -8.74
C GLU A 614 15.73 -18.76 -8.93
N ILE A 615 15.97 -17.47 -8.64
CA ILE A 615 15.08 -16.32 -8.88
C ILE A 615 15.73 -15.24 -9.77
N VAL A 616 17.06 -15.23 -9.96
CA VAL A 616 17.78 -14.16 -10.69
C VAL A 616 18.63 -14.73 -11.84
N GLU A 617 18.02 -15.50 -12.74
CA GLU A 617 18.63 -15.86 -14.03
C GLU A 617 18.10 -15.00 -15.20
N PHE A 618 17.72 -13.73 -14.98
CA PHE A 618 17.24 -12.86 -16.08
C PHE A 618 17.59 -11.36 -15.95
N LEU A 619 18.82 -11.02 -15.56
CA LEU A 619 19.36 -9.67 -15.77
C LEU A 619 20.43 -9.68 -16.86
N PRO A 620 20.33 -8.85 -17.92
CA PRO A 620 21.46 -8.65 -18.82
C PRO A 620 22.62 -8.06 -18.01
N ARG A 621 23.79 -8.69 -18.16
CA ARG A 621 25.07 -8.32 -17.50
C ARG A 621 25.36 -6.82 -17.50
#